data_AF-A0A4Y7T823-F1
#
_entry.id   AF-A0A4Y7T823-F1
#
_cell.length_a   1.000
_cell.length_b   1.000
_cell.length_c   1.000
_cell.angle_alpha   90.00
_cell.angle_beta   90.00
_cell.angle_gamma   90.00
#
_symmetry.space_group_name_H-M   'P 1'
#
loop_
_entity.id
_entity.type
_entity.pdbx_description
1 polymer ?
#
loop_
_entity_poly.entity_id
_entity_poly.type
_entity_poly.pdbx_seq_one_letter_code
_entity_poly.pdbx_strand_id
1 'polypeptide(L)'
;MGGAGWLFLFTVLASAGLLFCMVFFIIMFSDLECDYINPIDLCNKLNQFVVPEEAAHGFITLLFLLSGQWTAFIFNVPLVAWNVNKFLNKENMYDATEIFRTLPKHKKETFAKLGFYLLSFFYYLYRMIVALIAESE
;
A
#
# COMPACT_ATOMS: atom_id res chain seq x y z
N MET A 1 -15.07 -19.63 -10.97
CA MET A 1 -14.01 -18.63 -10.88
C MET A 1 -13.37 -18.48 -12.25
N GLY A 2 -14.00 -17.65 -13.07
CA GLY A 2 -13.43 -17.06 -14.27
C GLY A 2 -12.28 -16.12 -13.91
N GLY A 3 -11.61 -15.60 -14.95
CA GLY A 3 -10.36 -14.84 -14.80
C GLY A 3 -10.51 -13.60 -13.89
N ALA A 4 -11.67 -12.95 -13.90
CA ALA A 4 -11.94 -11.79 -13.06
C ALA A 4 -12.07 -12.16 -11.57
N GLY A 5 -12.74 -13.26 -11.24
CA GLY A 5 -12.88 -13.73 -9.86
C GLY A 5 -11.53 -14.05 -9.21
N TRP A 6 -10.63 -14.74 -9.93
CA TRP A 6 -9.27 -15.03 -9.45
C TRP A 6 -8.42 -13.77 -9.26
N LEU A 7 -8.55 -12.81 -10.17
CA LEU A 7 -7.85 -11.53 -10.06
C LEU A 7 -8.29 -10.77 -8.82
N PHE A 8 -9.59 -10.62 -8.60
CA PHE A 8 -10.08 -9.89 -7.42
C PHE A 8 -9.79 -10.62 -6.11
N LEU A 9 -9.82 -11.96 -6.09
CA LEU A 9 -9.38 -12.74 -4.92
C LEU A 9 -7.91 -12.44 -4.59
N PHE A 10 -7.03 -12.51 -5.59
CA PHE A 10 -5.62 -12.20 -5.42
C PHE A 10 -5.42 -10.76 -4.91
N THR A 11 -6.13 -9.80 -5.50
CA THR A 11 -6.02 -8.40 -5.09
C THR A 11 -6.55 -8.14 -3.68
N VAL A 12 -7.62 -8.82 -3.25
CA VAL A 12 -8.11 -8.74 -1.86
C VAL A 12 -7.06 -9.28 -0.89
N LEU A 13 -6.45 -10.43 -1.17
CA LEU A 13 -5.37 -10.98 -0.33
C LEU A 13 -4.15 -10.06 -0.29
N ALA A 14 -3.74 -9.52 -1.44
CA ALA A 14 -2.60 -8.62 -1.53
C ALA A 14 -2.87 -7.29 -0.79
N SER A 15 -4.07 -6.72 -0.91
CA SER A 15 -4.46 -5.51 -0.18
C SER A 15 -4.56 -5.72 1.34
N ALA A 16 -4.96 -6.91 1.80
CA ALA A 16 -4.87 -7.26 3.22
C ALA A 16 -3.41 -7.26 3.71
N GLY A 17 -2.48 -7.79 2.91
CA GLY A 17 -1.05 -7.73 3.20
C GLY A 17 -0.51 -6.31 3.25
N LEU A 18 -0.92 -5.44 2.32
CA LEU A 18 -0.54 -4.02 2.30
C LEU A 18 -1.09 -3.26 3.51
N LEU A 19 -2.33 -3.54 3.92
CA LEU A 19 -2.92 -3.00 5.15
C LEU A 19 -2.11 -3.40 6.38
N PHE A 20 -1.74 -4.66 6.49
CA PHE A 20 -0.90 -5.13 7.59
C PHE A 20 0.47 -4.44 7.60
N CYS A 21 1.09 -4.25 6.42
CA CYS A 21 2.34 -3.50 6.30
C CYS A 21 2.18 -2.03 6.78
N MET A 22 1.08 -1.36 6.44
CA MET A 22 0.82 0.01 6.90
C MET A 22 0.62 0.09 8.42
N VAL A 23 -0.08 -0.88 9.02
CA VAL A 23 -0.22 -0.97 10.47
C VAL A 23 1.15 -1.19 11.13
N PHE A 24 1.97 -2.09 10.58
CA PHE A 24 3.34 -2.30 11.05
C PHE A 24 4.16 -1.00 11.00
N PHE A 25 4.05 -0.18 9.94
CA PHE A 25 4.76 1.08 9.85
C PHE A 25 4.32 2.08 10.92
N ILE A 26 3.02 2.16 11.20
CA ILE A 26 2.49 3.03 12.26
C ILE A 26 3.00 2.61 13.63
N ILE A 27 3.00 1.29 13.93
CA ILE A 27 3.53 0.77 15.19
C ILE A 27 5.02 1.13 15.33
N MET A 28 5.82 0.89 14.28
CA MET A 28 7.25 1.24 14.30
C MET A 28 7.51 2.73 14.54
N PHE A 29 6.72 3.61 13.91
CA PHE A 29 6.81 5.05 14.17
C PHE A 29 6.41 5.41 15.60
N SER A 30 5.38 4.76 16.15
CA SER A 30 4.99 4.95 17.56
C SER A 30 6.02 4.41 18.54
N ASP A 31 6.68 3.29 18.24
CA ASP A 31 7.78 2.76 19.04
C ASP A 31 8.97 3.72 19.06
N LEU A 32 9.23 4.42 17.95
CA LEU A 32 10.24 5.47 17.89
C LEU A 32 9.83 6.73 18.69
N GLU A 33 8.55 7.14 18.65
CA GLU A 33 8.04 8.27 19.45
C GLU A 33 8.12 8.01 20.96
N CYS A 34 7.99 6.75 21.37
CA CYS A 34 8.10 6.34 22.77
C CYS A 34 9.53 5.95 23.19
N ASP A 35 10.53 6.22 22.35
CA ASP A 35 11.94 5.87 22.57
C ASP A 35 12.19 4.36 22.84
N TYR A 36 11.32 3.48 22.32
CA TYR A 36 11.47 2.02 22.46
C TYR A 36 12.48 1.42 21.47
N ILE A 37 12.73 2.10 20.34
CA ILE A 37 13.66 1.65 19.29
C ILE A 37 14.59 2.77 18.81
N ASN A 38 15.81 2.41 18.43
CA ASN A 38 16.74 3.37 17.83
C ASN A 38 16.32 3.78 16.41
N PRO A 39 16.58 5.03 15.99
CA PRO A 39 16.28 5.50 14.64
C PRO A 39 16.99 4.71 13.54
N ILE A 40 18.20 4.21 13.80
CA ILE A 40 18.97 3.39 12.85
C ILE A 40 18.29 2.03 12.62
N ASP A 41 17.87 1.37 13.70
CA ASP A 41 17.19 0.07 13.64
C ASP A 41 15.83 0.19 12.94
N LEU A 42 15.10 1.28 13.20
CA LEU A 42 13.87 1.59 12.48
C LEU A 42 14.13 1.78 10.99
N CYS A 43 15.07 2.63 10.58
CA CYS A 43 15.33 2.88 9.16
C CYS A 43 15.76 1.62 8.42
N ASN A 44 16.61 0.78 9.03
CA ASN A 44 17.02 -0.49 8.44
C ASN A 44 15.85 -1.46 8.24
N LYS A 45 14.94 -1.57 9.23
CA LYS A 45 13.75 -2.41 9.10
C LYS A 45 12.77 -1.85 8.08
N LEU A 46 12.40 -0.57 8.20
CA LEU A 46 11.34 0.02 7.38
C LEU A 46 11.74 0.09 5.91
N ASN A 47 13.00 0.43 5.62
CA ASN A 47 13.49 0.54 4.24
C ASN A 47 13.45 -0.80 3.48
N GLN A 48 13.56 -1.93 4.19
CA GLN A 48 13.36 -3.26 3.59
C GLN A 48 11.93 -3.49 3.11
N PHE A 49 10.93 -2.83 3.72
CA PHE A 49 9.52 -2.98 3.37
C PHE A 49 8.99 -1.89 2.46
N VAL A 50 9.60 -0.70 2.42
CA VAL A 50 9.13 0.40 1.55
C VAL A 50 9.13 -0.02 0.08
N VAL A 51 10.25 -0.51 -0.45
CA VAL A 51 10.33 -0.85 -1.88
C VAL A 51 9.37 -1.98 -2.25
N PRO A 52 9.28 -3.10 -1.49
CA PRO A 52 8.29 -4.15 -1.76
C PRO A 52 6.84 -3.68 -1.69
N GLU A 53 6.50 -2.80 -0.75
CA GLU A 53 5.15 -2.25 -0.60
C GLU A 53 4.72 -1.46 -1.84
N GLU A 54 5.56 -0.52 -2.27
CA GLU A 54 5.32 0.30 -3.44
C GLU A 54 5.26 -0.53 -4.73
N ALA A 55 6.16 -1.50 -4.85
CA ALA A 55 6.20 -2.42 -5.98
C ALA A 55 4.93 -3.30 -6.04
N ALA A 56 4.47 -3.82 -4.89
CA ALA A 56 3.25 -4.63 -4.83
C ALA A 56 2.01 -3.82 -5.22
N HIS A 57 1.87 -2.59 -4.74
CA HIS A 57 0.76 -1.72 -5.11
C HIS A 57 0.80 -1.34 -6.61
N GLY A 58 1.98 -1.01 -7.13
CA GLY A 58 2.19 -0.77 -8.56
C GLY A 58 1.86 -1.99 -9.42
N PHE A 59 2.25 -3.19 -8.98
CA PHE A 59 1.97 -4.44 -9.67
C PHE A 59 0.47 -4.74 -9.74
N ILE A 60 -0.27 -4.58 -8.65
CA ILE A 60 -1.75 -4.74 -8.64
C ILE A 60 -2.41 -3.75 -9.61
N THR A 61 -1.94 -2.50 -9.62
CA THR A 61 -2.47 -1.46 -10.51
C THR A 61 -2.21 -1.82 -11.98
N LEU A 62 -1.04 -2.38 -12.30
CA LEU A 62 -0.70 -2.86 -13.63
C LEU A 62 -1.56 -4.08 -14.03
N LEU A 63 -1.84 -5.00 -13.11
CA LEU A 63 -2.76 -6.11 -13.35
C LEU A 63 -4.18 -5.64 -13.69
N PHE A 64 -4.67 -4.57 -13.03
CA PHE A 64 -5.96 -3.97 -13.37
C PHE A 64 -5.98 -3.34 -14.76
N LEU A 65 -4.87 -2.72 -15.18
CA LEU A 65 -4.72 -2.19 -16.53
C LEU A 65 -4.79 -3.31 -17.58
N LEU A 66 -4.02 -4.38 -17.40
CA LEU A 66 -4.00 -5.52 -18.31
C LEU A 66 -5.34 -6.26 -18.38
N SER A 67 -6.09 -6.26 -17.28
CA SER A 67 -7.39 -6.94 -17.19
C SER A 67 -8.57 -6.06 -17.59
N GLY A 68 -8.33 -4.84 -18.06
CA GLY A 68 -9.35 -3.90 -18.55
C GLY A 68 -10.29 -3.36 -17.46
N GLN A 69 -9.90 -3.41 -16.19
CA GLN A 69 -10.70 -2.92 -15.06
C GLN A 69 -10.45 -1.43 -14.84
N TRP A 70 -10.96 -0.59 -15.75
CA TRP A 70 -10.69 0.85 -15.79
C TRP A 70 -11.10 1.59 -14.52
N THR A 71 -12.20 1.21 -13.87
CA THR A 71 -12.66 1.86 -12.63
C THR A 71 -11.68 1.64 -11.47
N ALA A 72 -11.22 0.41 -11.29
CA ALA A 72 -10.22 0.06 -10.28
C ALA A 72 -8.87 0.72 -10.60
N PHE A 73 -8.47 0.73 -11.87
CA PHE A 73 -7.23 1.36 -12.31
C PHE A 73 -7.21 2.86 -12.00
N ILE A 74 -8.22 3.62 -12.45
CA ILE A 74 -8.30 5.08 -12.25
C ILE A 74 -8.27 5.44 -10.76
N PHE A 75 -8.88 4.62 -9.90
CA PHE A 75 -8.87 4.83 -8.47
C PHE A 75 -7.45 4.71 -7.85
N ASN A 76 -6.61 3.79 -8.34
CA ASN A 76 -5.25 3.55 -7.83
C ASN A 76 -4.18 4.45 -8.45
N VAL A 77 -4.42 5.00 -9.64
CA VAL A 77 -3.46 5.84 -10.37
C VAL A 77 -2.93 7.01 -9.54
N PRO A 78 -3.74 7.80 -8.80
CA PRO A 78 -3.23 8.93 -8.02
C PRO A 78 -2.19 8.51 -6.98
N LEU A 79 -2.43 7.39 -6.30
CA LEU A 79 -1.51 6.89 -5.29
C LEU A 79 -0.23 6.35 -5.92
N VAL A 80 -0.35 5.57 -7.00
CA VAL A 80 0.83 5.07 -7.74
C VAL A 80 1.65 6.21 -8.32
N ALA A 81 1.01 7.23 -8.91
CA ALA A 81 1.72 8.39 -9.45
C ALA A 81 2.48 9.16 -8.37
N TRP A 82 1.89 9.29 -7.18
CA TRP A 82 2.57 9.89 -6.03
C TRP A 82 3.78 9.07 -5.58
N ASN A 83 3.64 7.74 -5.50
CA ASN A 83 4.71 6.83 -5.10
C ASN A 83 5.85 6.79 -6.14
N VAL A 84 5.53 6.84 -7.44
CA VAL A 84 6.50 6.92 -8.54
C VAL A 84 7.26 8.24 -8.50
N ASN A 85 6.58 9.36 -8.27
CA ASN A 85 7.25 10.65 -8.12
C ASN A 85 8.23 10.62 -6.92
N LYS A 86 7.83 10.01 -5.80
CA LYS A 86 8.69 9.83 -4.63
C LYS A 86 9.92 8.97 -4.95
N PHE A 87 9.74 7.90 -5.73
CA PHE A 87 10.82 7.05 -6.21
C PHE A 87 11.82 7.81 -7.09
N LEU A 88 11.34 8.65 -8.01
CA LEU A 88 12.17 9.46 -8.89
C LEU A 88 12.98 10.52 -8.12
N ASN A 89 12.39 11.11 -7.08
CA ASN A 89 13.06 12.10 -6.22
C ASN A 89 13.99 11.48 -5.17
N LYS A 90 14.13 10.14 -5.13
CA LYS A 90 14.92 9.40 -4.14
C LYS A 90 14.51 9.64 -2.67
N GLU A 91 13.28 10.10 -2.45
CA GLU A 91 12.73 10.38 -1.11
C GLU A 91 12.03 9.16 -0.48
N ASN A 92 12.26 7.99 -1.05
CA ASN A 92 11.66 6.72 -0.68
C ASN A 92 12.43 5.97 0.42
N MET A 93 13.65 6.38 0.75
CA MET A 93 14.40 5.82 1.88
C MET A 93 14.31 6.73 3.11
N TYR A 94 14.24 6.12 4.29
CA TYR A 94 14.28 6.85 5.56
C TYR A 94 15.73 7.10 5.99
N ASP A 95 16.03 8.34 6.37
CA ASP A 95 17.33 8.73 6.92
C ASP A 95 17.26 8.85 8.45
N ALA A 96 18.10 8.07 9.14
CA ALA A 96 18.14 8.03 10.61
C ALA A 96 18.54 9.36 11.26
N THR A 97 19.23 10.25 10.53
CA THR A 97 19.65 11.56 11.03
C THR A 97 18.53 12.59 11.04
N GLU A 98 17.57 12.48 10.12
CA GLU A 98 16.45 13.40 9.98
C GLU A 98 15.10 12.81 10.41
N ILE A 99 15.06 11.51 10.75
CA ILE A 99 13.80 10.78 10.97
C ILE A 99 12.91 11.44 12.01
N PHE A 100 13.45 11.96 13.12
CA PHE A 100 12.64 12.65 14.15
C PHE A 100 12.02 13.95 13.65
N ARG A 101 12.71 14.67 12.74
CA ARG A 101 12.21 15.92 12.15
C ARG A 101 11.12 15.66 11.11
N THR A 102 11.23 14.57 10.36
CA THR A 102 10.30 14.19 9.28
C THR A 102 9.22 13.21 9.74
N LEU A 103 9.31 12.67 10.96
CA LEU A 103 8.37 11.72 11.56
C LEU A 103 6.89 12.12 11.43
N PRO A 104 6.45 13.33 11.83
CA PRO A 104 5.04 13.71 11.71
C PRO A 104 4.55 13.73 10.25
N LYS A 105 5.42 14.08 9.29
CA LYS A 105 5.11 14.03 7.86
C LYS A 105 4.93 12.57 7.40
N HIS A 106 5.88 11.70 7.71
CA HIS A 106 5.84 10.28 7.32
C HIS A 106 4.69 9.51 7.98
N LYS A 107 4.36 9.82 9.23
CA LYS A 107 3.23 9.24 9.94
C LYS A 107 1.90 9.64 9.27
N LYS A 108 1.74 10.92 8.92
CA LYS A 108 0.55 11.40 8.20
C LYS A 108 0.42 10.76 6.81
N GLU A 109 1.53 10.64 6.09
CA GLU A 109 1.59 9.93 4.79
C GLU A 109 1.15 8.47 4.94
N THR A 110 1.69 7.76 5.93
CA THR A 110 1.36 6.35 6.21
C THR A 110 -0.10 6.19 6.62
N PHE A 111 -0.64 7.12 7.40
CA PHE A 111 -2.06 7.12 7.78
C PHE A 111 -2.99 7.37 6.59
N ALA A 112 -2.60 8.27 5.67
CA ALA A 112 -3.33 8.50 4.44
C ALA A 112 -3.31 7.26 3.53
N LYS A 113 -2.15 6.59 3.40
CA LYS A 113 -2.04 5.30 2.68
C LYS A 113 -2.89 4.21 3.31
N LEU A 114 -2.87 4.09 4.64
CA LEU A 114 -3.72 3.14 5.37
C LEU A 114 -5.21 3.35 5.04
N GLY A 115 -5.67 4.61 5.11
CA GLY A 115 -7.06 4.96 4.76
C GLY A 115 -7.39 4.61 3.31
N PHE A 116 -6.48 4.89 2.38
CA PHE A 116 -6.65 4.54 0.97
C PHE A 116 -6.72 3.02 0.75
N TYR A 117 -5.82 2.24 1.36
CA TYR A 117 -5.84 0.79 1.27
C TYR A 117 -7.07 0.17 1.92
N LEU A 118 -7.59 0.78 2.99
CA LEU A 118 -8.81 0.31 3.63
C LEU A 118 -10.03 0.51 2.73
N LEU A 119 -10.16 1.68 2.10
CA LEU A 119 -11.22 1.94 1.11
C LEU A 119 -11.09 1.03 -0.11
N SER A 120 -9.87 0.86 -0.61
CA SER A 120 -9.55 -0.05 -1.72
C SER A 120 -9.94 -1.49 -1.40
N PHE A 121 -9.65 -1.96 -0.19
CA PHE A 121 -9.97 -3.31 0.26
C PHE A 121 -11.48 -3.60 0.18
N PHE A 122 -12.32 -2.71 0.73
CA PHE A 122 -13.78 -2.87 0.63
C PHE A 122 -14.27 -2.80 -0.81
N TYR A 123 -13.68 -1.92 -1.63
CA TYR A 123 -14.00 -1.84 -3.05
C TYR A 123 -13.67 -3.14 -3.81
N TYR A 124 -12.48 -3.72 -3.58
CA TYR A 124 -12.09 -4.98 -4.20
C TYR A 124 -12.94 -6.15 -3.75
N LEU A 125 -13.31 -6.18 -2.47
CA LEU A 125 -14.22 -7.19 -1.91
C LEU A 125 -15.59 -7.11 -2.59
N TYR A 126 -16.15 -5.90 -2.74
CA TYR A 126 -17.40 -5.70 -3.48
C TYR A 126 -17.31 -6.19 -4.94
N ARG A 127 -16.24 -5.81 -5.66
CA ARG A 127 -16.02 -6.24 -7.05
C ARG A 127 -15.84 -7.75 -7.18
N MET A 128 -15.19 -8.39 -6.21
CA MET A 128 -15.05 -9.84 -6.14
C MET A 128 -16.41 -10.53 -6.03
N ILE A 129 -17.28 -10.06 -5.12
CA ILE A 129 -18.63 -10.63 -4.93
C ILE A 129 -19.45 -10.48 -6.22
N VAL A 130 -19.44 -9.30 -6.84
CA VAL A 130 -20.18 -9.06 -8.10
C VAL A 130 -19.67 -9.98 -9.21
N ALA A 131 -18.35 -10.16 -9.33
CA ALA A 131 -17.77 -11.08 -10.31
C ALA A 131 -18.17 -12.54 -10.05
N LEU A 132 -18.22 -12.96 -8.78
CA LEU A 132 -18.65 -14.32 -8.41
C LEU A 132 -20.13 -14.57 -8.71
N ILE A 133 -20.99 -13.59 -8.44
CA ILE A 133 -22.43 -13.69 -8.73
C ILE A 133 -22.66 -13.78 -10.25
N ALA A 134 -22.00 -12.92 -11.03
CA ALA A 134 -22.11 -12.92 -12.48
C ALA A 134 -21.57 -14.20 -13.15
N GLU A 135 -20.77 -15.01 -12.45
CA GLU A 135 -20.32 -16.32 -12.93
C GLU A 135 -21.26 -17.47 -12.53
N SER A 136 -22.14 -17.22 -11.56
CA SER A 136 -23.14 -18.20 -11.09
C SER A 136 -24.47 -18.12 -11.84
N GLU A 137 -24.70 -17.02 -12.55
CA GLU A 137 -25.77 -16.86 -13.55
C GLU A 137 -25.32 -17.37 -14.93
#